data_AF-A0A6I1W075-F1
#
_entry.id   AF-A0A6I1W075-F1
#
_cell.length_a   1.000
_cell.length_b   1.000
_cell.length_c   1.000
_cell.angle_alpha   90.00
_cell.angle_beta   90.00
_cell.angle_gamma   90.00
#
_symmetry.space_group_name_H-M   'P 1'
#
loop_
_entity.id
_entity.type
_entity.pdbx_description
1 polymer ?
#
loop_
_entity_poly.entity_id
_entity_poly.type
_entity_poly.pdbx_seq_one_letter_code
_entity_poly.pdbx_strand_id
1 'polypeptide(L)'
;YQIDPAIYESSVLSAKATLQSAKSLADRYKQLVAEQAVSRQEYDNAEAARLEAEAALKTAQVNLRYTKVLAPLSGRIGRSLFTEGALVTSGQANALAVITQLDPIYVDVTQ
;
A
#
# COMPACT_ATOMS: atom_id res chain seq x y z
N TYR A 1 -2.96 4.83 -15.50
CA TYR A 1 -3.46 3.46 -15.78
C TYR A 1 -4.17 2.92 -14.56
N GLN A 2 -5.13 2.01 -14.73
CA GLN A 2 -5.82 1.31 -13.64
C GLN A 2 -5.60 -0.20 -13.81
N ILE A 3 -4.97 -0.82 -12.81
CA ILE A 3 -4.92 -2.28 -12.65
C ILE A 3 -6.22 -2.70 -11.95
N ASP A 4 -6.74 -3.89 -12.25
CA ASP A 4 -7.93 -4.43 -11.57
C ASP A 4 -7.76 -4.37 -10.03
N PRO A 5 -8.55 -3.55 -9.33
CA PRO A 5 -8.39 -3.35 -7.90
C PRO A 5 -9.08 -4.42 -7.06
N ALA A 6 -9.91 -5.31 -7.63
CA ALA A 6 -10.83 -6.16 -6.87
C ALA A 6 -10.12 -7.01 -5.79
N ILE A 7 -8.99 -7.64 -6.14
CA ILE A 7 -8.21 -8.46 -5.19
C ILE A 7 -7.57 -7.59 -4.11
N TYR A 8 -7.09 -6.39 -4.47
CA TYR A 8 -6.46 -5.47 -3.55
C TYR A 8 -7.46 -4.83 -2.58
N GLU A 9 -8.66 -4.48 -3.05
CA GLU A 9 -9.75 -3.98 -2.22
C GLU A 9 -10.20 -5.05 -1.22
N SER A 10 -10.36 -6.30 -1.67
CA SER A 10 -10.66 -7.43 -0.79
C SER A 10 -9.57 -7.63 0.27
N SER A 11 -8.30 -7.53 -0.10
CA SER A 11 -7.18 -7.62 0.84
C SER A 11 -7.21 -6.50 1.89
N VAL A 12 -7.52 -5.26 1.50
CA VAL A 12 -7.69 -4.13 2.43
C VAL A 12 -8.86 -4.37 3.38
N LEU A 13 -10.00 -4.87 2.89
CA LEU A 13 -11.16 -5.17 3.73
C LEU A 13 -10.85 -6.27 4.74
N SER A 14 -10.19 -7.34 4.31
CA SER A 14 -9.75 -8.44 5.19
C SER A 14 -8.79 -7.94 6.28
N ALA A 15 -7.75 -7.19 5.91
CA ALA A 15 -6.79 -6.64 6.86
C ALA A 15 -7.45 -5.65 7.84
N LYS A 16 -8.43 -4.87 7.38
CA LYS A 16 -9.20 -3.94 8.22
C LYS A 16 -10.05 -4.70 9.24
N ALA A 17 -10.66 -5.81 8.85
CA ALA A 17 -11.42 -6.67 9.76
C ALA A 17 -10.52 -7.28 10.83
N THR A 18 -9.33 -7.77 10.44
CA THR A 18 -8.34 -8.30 11.38
C THR A 18 -7.88 -7.24 12.39
N LEU A 19 -7.57 -6.03 11.91
CA LEU A 19 -7.20 -4.90 12.79
C LEU A 19 -8.33 -4.55 13.76
N GLN A 20 -9.58 -4.53 13.30
CA GLN A 20 -10.73 -4.25 14.15
C GLN A 20 -10.84 -5.27 15.29
N SER A 21 -10.66 -6.56 14.99
CA SER A 21 -10.68 -7.64 15.98
C SER A 21 -9.53 -7.51 16.99
N ALA A 22 -8.29 -7.34 16.50
CA ALA A 22 -7.10 -7.19 17.33
C ALA A 22 -7.19 -5.94 18.22
N LYS A 23 -7.70 -4.83 17.68
CA LYS A 23 -7.93 -3.60 18.44
C LYS A 23 -8.95 -3.79 19.56
N SER A 24 -10.08 -4.45 19.28
CA SER A 24 -11.08 -4.73 20.31
C SER A 24 -10.53 -5.61 21.44
N LEU A 25 -9.65 -6.57 21.12
CA LEU A 25 -8.98 -7.39 22.12
C LEU A 25 -8.01 -6.58 22.97
N ALA A 26 -7.14 -5.78 22.34
CA ALA A 26 -6.19 -4.92 23.03
C ALA A 26 -6.89 -3.89 23.95
N ASP A 27 -7.95 -3.25 23.46
CA ASP A 27 -8.74 -2.28 24.24
C ASP A 27 -9.37 -2.93 25.49
N ARG A 28 -9.88 -4.15 25.36
CA ARG A 28 -10.43 -4.91 26.49
C ARG A 28 -9.33 -5.32 27.49
N TYR A 29 -8.17 -5.77 26.99
CA TYR A 29 -7.06 -6.16 27.87
C TYR A 29 -6.46 -4.96 28.60
N LYS A 30 -6.50 -3.77 27.97
CA LYS A 30 -6.12 -2.51 28.61
C LYS A 30 -6.96 -2.18 29.84
N GLN A 31 -8.26 -2.47 29.79
CA GLN A 31 -9.15 -2.29 30.95
C GLN A 31 -8.86 -3.35 32.01
N LEU A 32 -8.76 -4.61 31.62
CA LEU A 32 -8.52 -5.71 32.55
C LEU A 32 -7.16 -5.63 33.25
N VAL A 33 -6.11 -5.13 32.58
CA VAL A 33 -4.79 -4.98 33.21
C VAL A 33 -4.78 -3.85 34.23
N ALA A 34 -5.61 -2.81 34.03
CA ALA A 34 -5.80 -1.74 35.01
C ALA A 34 -6.52 -2.24 36.27
N GLU A 35 -7.42 -3.21 36.09
CA GLU A 35 -8.13 -3.91 37.17
C GLU A 35 -7.35 -5.11 37.75
N GLN A 36 -6.10 -5.34 37.29
CA GLN A 36 -5.26 -6.49 37.66
C GLN A 36 -5.90 -7.87 37.36
N ALA A 37 -6.87 -7.91 36.45
CA ALA A 37 -7.59 -9.12 36.05
C ALA A 37 -6.88 -9.93 34.95
N VAL A 38 -5.88 -9.34 34.28
CA VAL A 38 -4.97 -10.03 33.33
C VAL A 38 -3.53 -9.60 33.58
N SER A 39 -2.58 -10.44 33.15
CA SER A 39 -1.16 -10.11 33.26
C SER A 39 -0.77 -9.00 32.29
N ARG A 40 0.25 -8.20 32.65
CA ARG A 40 0.84 -7.21 31.72
C ARG A 40 1.33 -7.86 30.42
N GLN A 41 1.89 -9.07 30.52
CA GLN A 41 2.37 -9.82 29.37
C GLN A 41 1.24 -10.14 28.37
N GLU A 42 0.05 -10.52 28.85
CA GLU A 42 -1.09 -10.77 27.98
C GLU A 42 -1.55 -9.49 27.28
N TYR A 43 -1.56 -8.35 27.98
CA TYR A 43 -1.83 -7.05 27.38
C TYR A 43 -0.80 -6.68 26.31
N ASP A 44 0.49 -6.82 26.62
CA ASP A 44 1.58 -6.50 25.68
C ASP A 44 1.51 -7.37 24.42
N ASN A 45 1.15 -8.65 24.56
CA ASN A 45 0.92 -9.55 23.42
C ASN A 45 -0.28 -9.10 22.56
N ALA A 46 -1.38 -8.68 23.19
CA ALA A 46 -2.56 -8.19 22.47
C ALA A 46 -2.27 -6.87 21.73
N GLU A 47 -1.50 -5.98 22.34
CA GLU A 47 -1.08 -4.72 21.71
C GLU A 47 -0.10 -4.97 20.56
N ALA A 48 0.84 -5.91 20.71
CA ALA A 48 1.71 -6.34 19.62
C ALA A 48 0.91 -6.87 18.42
N ALA A 49 -0.08 -7.74 18.66
CA ALA A 49 -0.96 -8.26 17.61
C ALA A 49 -1.77 -7.15 16.92
N ARG A 50 -2.20 -6.13 17.66
CA ARG A 50 -2.86 -4.94 17.10
C ARG A 50 -1.92 -4.18 16.14
N LEU A 51 -0.68 -3.95 16.55
CA LEU A 51 0.32 -3.26 15.75
C LEU A 51 0.69 -4.05 14.47
N GLU A 52 0.81 -5.37 14.56
CA GLU A 52 1.02 -6.23 13.40
C GLU A 52 -0.14 -6.14 12.40
N ALA A 53 -1.38 -6.19 12.88
CA ALA A 53 -2.55 -6.04 12.04
C ALA A 53 -2.63 -4.64 11.38
N GLU A 54 -2.18 -3.60 12.08
CA GLU A 54 -2.11 -2.24 11.56
C GLU A 54 -1.07 -2.12 10.43
N ALA A 55 0.11 -2.73 10.62
CA ALA A 55 1.14 -2.81 9.58
C ALA A 55 0.66 -3.60 8.34
N ALA A 56 -0.08 -4.69 8.55
CA ALA A 56 -0.67 -5.46 7.47
C ALA A 56 -1.70 -4.65 6.67
N LEU A 57 -2.58 -3.89 7.36
CA LEU A 57 -3.53 -2.99 6.70
C LEU A 57 -2.82 -1.91 5.88
N LYS A 58 -1.78 -1.30 6.43
CA LYS A 58 -1.00 -0.27 5.72
C LYS A 58 -0.35 -0.82 4.46
N THR A 59 0.19 -2.04 4.52
CA THR A 59 0.74 -2.74 3.36
C THR A 59 -0.33 -3.00 2.29
N ALA A 60 -1.50 -3.49 2.69
CA ALA A 60 -2.61 -3.71 1.76
C ALA A 60 -3.08 -2.42 1.09
N GLN A 61 -3.15 -1.30 1.84
CA GLN A 61 -3.50 0.01 1.29
C GLN A 61 -2.46 0.54 0.29
N VAL A 62 -1.17 0.31 0.55
CA VAL A 62 -0.10 0.67 -0.39
C VAL A 62 -0.23 -0.12 -1.69
N ASN A 63 -0.51 -1.42 -1.60
CA ASN A 63 -0.73 -2.26 -2.77
C ASN A 63 -1.97 -1.81 -3.57
N LEU A 64 -3.07 -1.48 -2.88
CA LEU A 64 -4.25 -0.91 -3.53
C LEU A 64 -3.93 0.42 -4.21
N ARG A 65 -3.11 1.29 -3.61
CA ARG A 65 -2.67 2.53 -4.24
C ARG A 65 -1.87 2.27 -5.52
N TYR A 66 -1.02 1.24 -5.54
CA TYR A 66 -0.27 0.86 -6.74
C TYR A 66 -1.14 0.35 -7.90
N THR A 67 -2.40 -0.02 -7.64
CA THR A 67 -3.35 -0.29 -8.74
C THR A 67 -3.64 0.96 -9.58
N LYS A 68 -3.51 2.14 -8.97
CA LYS A 68 -3.62 3.44 -9.64
C LYS A 68 -2.23 3.91 -10.04
N VAL A 69 -1.84 3.64 -11.28
CA VAL A 69 -0.56 4.09 -11.82
C VAL A 69 -0.68 5.58 -12.17
N LEU A 70 -0.11 6.41 -11.30
CA LEU A 70 -0.02 7.87 -11.44
C LEU A 70 1.29 8.26 -12.13
N ALA A 71 1.28 9.39 -12.82
CA ALA A 71 2.49 10.00 -13.36
C ALA A 71 3.38 10.51 -12.21
N PRO A 72 4.66 10.10 -12.12
CA PRO A 72 5.55 10.58 -11.06
C PRO A 72 6.00 12.03 -11.27
N LEU A 73 5.90 12.53 -12.51
CA LEU A 73 6.35 13.85 -12.92
C LEU A 73 5.39 14.43 -13.96
N SER A 74 5.29 15.76 -13.96
CA SER A 74 4.54 16.50 -14.98
C SER A 74 5.39 16.63 -16.24
N GLY A 75 4.79 16.41 -17.40
CA GLY A 75 5.50 16.43 -18.67
C GLY A 75 4.63 15.99 -19.82
N ARG A 76 5.25 15.70 -20.96
CA ARG A 76 4.55 15.16 -22.12
C ARG A 76 4.59 13.64 -22.09
N ILE A 77 3.41 13.02 -22.11
CA ILE A 77 3.30 11.56 -22.23
C ILE A 77 3.58 11.12 -23.66
N GLY A 78 4.42 10.10 -23.82
CA GLY A 78 4.66 9.41 -25.09
C GLY A 78 3.52 8.46 -25.47
N ARG A 79 3.74 7.61 -26.48
CA ARG A 79 2.77 6.57 -26.84
C ARG A 79 2.70 5.52 -25.73
N SER A 80 1.49 5.07 -25.39
CA SER A 80 1.29 3.91 -24.52
C SER A 80 1.88 2.67 -25.21
N LEU A 81 2.76 1.95 -24.52
CA LEU A 81 3.39 0.73 -25.02
C LEU A 81 2.48 -0.50 -24.84
N PHE A 82 1.41 -0.36 -24.05
CA PHE A 82 0.45 -1.41 -23.74
C PHE A 82 -0.97 -0.94 -24.02
N THR A 83 -1.83 -1.86 -24.45
CA THR A 83 -3.27 -1.67 -24.63
C THR A 83 -4.03 -2.05 -23.38
N GLU A 84 -5.29 -1.62 -23.30
CA GLU A 84 -6.21 -2.04 -22.23
C GLU A 84 -6.34 -3.56 -22.19
N GLY A 85 -6.34 -4.14 -20.98
CA GLY A 85 -6.39 -5.59 -20.78
C GLY A 85 -5.04 -6.34 -20.88
N ALA A 86 -3.94 -5.65 -21.17
CA ALA A 86 -2.62 -6.27 -21.10
C ALA A 86 -2.22 -6.60 -19.65
N LEU A 87 -1.64 -7.79 -19.43
CA LEU A 87 -1.09 -8.17 -18.13
C LEU A 87 0.19 -7.38 -17.88
N VAL A 88 0.25 -6.72 -16.73
CA VAL A 88 1.42 -5.95 -16.29
C VAL A 88 1.96 -6.57 -15.00
N THR A 89 3.27 -6.79 -14.95
CA THR A 89 3.93 -7.42 -13.80
C THR A 89 4.80 -6.39 -13.09
N SER A 90 4.82 -6.45 -11.75
CA SER A 90 5.74 -5.63 -10.96
C SER A 90 7.20 -5.90 -11.36
N GLY A 91 7.94 -4.85 -11.68
CA GLY A 91 9.36 -4.95 -12.05
C GLY A 91 9.64 -5.41 -13.48
N GLN A 92 8.66 -5.40 -14.38
CA GLN A 92 8.88 -5.71 -15.79
C GLN A 92 9.87 -4.74 -16.46
N ALA A 93 10.67 -5.25 -17.41
CA ALA A 93 11.70 -4.46 -18.10
C ALA A 93 11.12 -3.34 -18.98
N ASN A 94 9.90 -3.52 -19.49
CA ASN A 94 9.26 -2.57 -20.40
C ASN A 94 8.36 -1.58 -19.63
N ALA A 95 8.64 -0.28 -19.77
CA ALA A 95 7.82 0.78 -19.19
C ALA A 95 6.40 0.81 -19.82
N LEU A 96 5.39 1.20 -19.05
CA LEU A 96 4.01 1.32 -19.54
C LEU A 96 3.83 2.52 -20.47
N ALA A 97 4.37 3.65 -20.06
CA ALA A 97 4.50 4.87 -20.84
C ALA A 97 5.75 5.62 -20.37
N VAL A 98 6.34 6.38 -21.28
CA VAL A 98 7.45 7.28 -20.97
C VAL A 98 6.89 8.70 -20.91
N ILE A 99 7.15 9.40 -19.81
CA ILE A 99 6.84 10.82 -19.67
C ILE A 99 8.16 11.56 -19.77
N THR A 100 8.27 12.47 -20.73
CA THR A 100 9.43 13.34 -20.88
C THR A 100 9.08 14.74 -20.41
N GLN A 101 9.89 15.28 -19.50
CA GLN A 101 9.81 16.67 -19.10
C GLN A 101 10.50 17.51 -20.16
N LEU A 102 9.77 18.44 -20.78
CA LEU A 102 10.25 19.29 -21.87
C LEU A 102 10.74 20.67 -21.39
N ASP A 103 10.57 20.97 -20.10
CA ASP A 103 10.99 22.22 -19.48
C ASP A 103 11.46 21.94 -18.04
N PRO A 104 12.73 22.18 -17.68
CA PRO A 104 13.83 22.74 -18.50
C PRO A 104 14.45 21.71 -19.48
N ILE A 105 15.11 22.20 -20.54
CA ILE A 105 15.83 21.38 -21.53
C ILE A 105 17.33 21.35 -21.20
N TYR A 106 17.93 20.16 -21.21
CA TYR A 106 19.37 19.96 -21.06
C TYR A 106 20.06 19.87 -22.45
N VAL A 107 21.26 20.45 -22.56
CA VAL A 107 22.12 20.37 -23.75
C VAL A 107 23.46 19.78 -23.32
N ASP A 108 23.77 18.56 -23.78
CA ASP A 108 25.06 17.92 -23.55
C ASP A 108 26.03 18.24 -24.70
N VAL A 109 27.21 18.78 -24.37
CA VAL A 109 28.28 19.09 -25.33
C VAL A 109 29.49 18.20 -25.03
N THR A 110 29.87 17.36 -25.99
CA THR A 110 31.10 16.56 -25.93
C THR A 110 32.27 17.34 -26.52
N GLN A 111 33.37 17.47 -25.76
CA GLN A 111 34.60 18.16 -26.18
C GLN A 111 35.47 17.30 -27.10
#